data_AF-A0A5K0Z4Q8-F1
#
_entry.id   AF-A0A5K0Z4Q8-F1
#
_cell.length_a   1.000
_cell.length_b   1.000
_cell.length_c   1.000
_cell.angle_alpha   90.00
_cell.angle_beta   90.00
_cell.angle_gamma   90.00
#
_symmetry.space_group_name_H-M   'P 1'
#
loop_
_entity.id
_entity.type
_entity.pdbx_description
1 polymer ?
#
loop_
_entity_poly.entity_id
_entity_poly.type
_entity_poly.pdbx_seq_one_letter_code
_entity_poly.pdbx_strand_id
1 'polypeptide(L)' 'DHIASSVLLTKKDTFLTREEYHHLLYSACAMANQGEISRKCCMIKSERDIHPIFPAIWKPYPLWTGKQ' A
#
# COMPACT_ATOMS: atom_id res chain seq x y z
N ASP A 1 7.72 -13.99 10.42
CA ASP A 1 7.60 -12.51 10.50
C ASP A 1 6.37 -11.92 9.82
N HIS A 2 5.99 -12.35 8.61
CA HIS A 2 4.85 -11.77 7.88
C HIS A 2 3.55 -11.63 8.68
N ILE A 3 3.19 -12.61 9.51
CA ILE A 3 1.97 -12.52 10.36
C ILE A 3 2.06 -11.34 11.34
N ALA A 4 3.17 -11.21 12.07
CA ALA A 4 3.37 -10.12 13.01
C ALA A 4 3.44 -8.76 12.29
N SER A 5 4.15 -8.69 11.17
CA SER A 5 4.24 -7.48 10.34
C SER A 5 2.88 -7.07 9.77
N SER A 6 2.05 -8.01 9.31
CA SER A 6 0.69 -7.72 8.83
C SER A 6 -0.23 -7.22 9.94
N VAL A 7 -0.12 -7.77 11.16
CA VAL A 7 -0.87 -7.28 12.33
C VAL A 7 -0.46 -5.85 12.68
N LEU A 8 0.84 -5.54 12.67
CA LEU A 8 1.33 -4.19 12.92
C LEU A 8 0.95 -3.21 11.81
N LEU A 9 1.04 -3.62 10.55
CA LEU A 9 0.66 -2.81 9.40
C LEU A 9 -0.83 -2.47 9.42
N THR A 10 -1.70 -3.46 9.68
CA THR A 10 -3.16 -3.28 9.65
C THR A 10 -3.75 -2.75 10.96
N LYS A 11 -2.91 -2.46 11.97
CA LYS A 11 -3.33 -1.84 13.22
C LYS A 11 -3.90 -0.44 12.97
N LYS A 12 -4.92 -0.06 13.76
CA LYS A 12 -5.62 1.24 13.63
C LYS A 12 -4.69 2.45 13.80
N ASP A 13 -3.63 2.29 14.59
CA ASP A 13 -2.70 3.37 14.93
C ASP A 13 -1.56 3.53 13.93
N THR A 14 -1.57 2.74 12.84
CA THR A 14 -0.52 2.78 11.82
C THR A 14 -0.92 3.76 10.73
N PHE A 15 -0.22 4.89 10.72
CA PHE A 15 -0.32 5.92 9.69
C PHE A 15 0.97 5.98 8.89
N LEU A 16 0.83 6.13 7.57
CA LEU A 16 1.90 6.19 6.61
C LEU A 16 1.87 7.56 5.92
N THR A 17 3.05 8.14 5.74
CA THR A 17 3.26 9.28 4.86
C THR A 17 3.09 8.87 3.40
N ARG A 18 2.96 9.85 2.50
CA ARG A 18 2.84 9.60 1.06
C ARG A 18 4.02 8.78 0.52
N GLU A 19 5.22 9.10 0.97
CA GLU A 19 6.47 8.48 0.55
C GLU A 19 6.56 7.02 1.01
N GLU A 20 6.21 6.76 2.29
CA GLU A 20 6.18 5.40 2.85
C GLU A 20 5.12 4.53 2.16
N TYR A 21 3.92 5.07 1.96
CA TYR A 21 2.84 4.37 1.28
C TYR A 21 3.23 4.00 -0.16
N HIS A 22 3.76 4.96 -0.95
CA HIS A 22 4.19 4.69 -2.33
C HIS A 22 5.37 3.72 -2.40
N HIS A 23 6.32 3.80 -1.47
CA HIS A 23 7.44 2.86 -1.42
C HIS A 23 6.98 1.43 -1.12
N LEU A 24 6.09 1.27 -0.14
CA LEU A 24 5.50 -0.02 0.21
C LEU A 24 4.69 -0.60 -0.96
N LEU A 25 3.89 0.24 -1.61
CA LEU A 25 3.07 -0.15 -2.76
C LEU A 25 3.93 -0.59 -3.95
N TYR A 26 4.96 0.18 -4.29
CA TYR A 26 5.87 -0.14 -5.39
C TYR A 26 6.67 -1.41 -5.10
N SER A 27 7.24 -1.55 -3.90
CA SER A 27 7.99 -2.75 -3.52
C SER A 27 7.12 -4.01 -3.53
N ALA A 28 5.89 -3.93 -3.02
CA ALA A 28 4.92 -5.03 -3.08
C ALA A 28 4.57 -5.40 -4.53
N CYS A 29 4.32 -4.42 -5.40
CA CYS A 29 4.01 -4.66 -6.81
C CYS A 29 5.22 -5.22 -7.59
N ALA A 30 6.43 -4.72 -7.33
CA ALA A 30 7.66 -5.21 -7.94
C ALA A 30 7.95 -6.67 -7.54
N MET A 31 7.65 -7.06 -6.30
CA MET A 31 7.71 -8.47 -5.87
C MET A 31 6.60 -9.30 -6.53
N ALA A 32 5.38 -8.77 -6.68
CA ALA A 32 4.26 -9.47 -7.31
C ALA A 32 4.45 -9.69 -8.83
N ASN A 33 5.17 -8.82 -9.53
CA ASN A 33 5.48 -9.06 -10.96
C ASN A 33 6.44 -10.25 -11.18
N GLN A 34 6.99 -10.86 -10.13
CA GLN A 34 7.77 -12.10 -10.20
C GLN A 34 6.93 -13.37 -9.98
N GLY A 35 5.64 -13.27 -9.65
CA GLY A 35 4.73 -14.42 -9.54
C GLY A 35 3.28 -13.99 -9.38
N GLU A 36 2.34 -14.67 -10.08
CA GLU A 36 0.92 -14.38 -10.41
C GLU A 36 -0.04 -13.68 -9.39
N ILE A 37 0.43 -12.79 -8.54
CA ILE A 37 -0.31 -12.09 -7.47
C ILE A 37 -0.66 -10.66 -7.95
N SER A 38 -0.79 -10.43 -9.25
CA SER A 38 -0.91 -9.06 -9.79
C SER A 38 -2.31 -8.42 -9.71
N ARG A 39 -3.40 -9.13 -9.37
CA ARG A 39 -4.74 -8.61 -9.73
C ARG A 39 -5.57 -7.96 -8.62
N LYS A 40 -5.22 -8.07 -7.32
CA LYS A 40 -6.12 -7.64 -6.23
C LYS A 40 -5.63 -6.47 -5.38
N CYS A 41 -4.31 -6.28 -5.18
CA CYS A 41 -3.81 -5.21 -4.29
C CYS A 41 -3.62 -3.86 -4.99
N CYS A 42 -3.42 -3.85 -6.29
CA CYS A 42 -3.36 -2.63 -7.08
C CYS A 42 -4.57 -2.64 -8.03
N MET A 43 -5.29 -1.53 -8.20
CA MET A 43 -6.17 -1.37 -9.36
C MET A 43 -5.29 -1.32 -10.63
N ILE A 44 -4.74 -2.47 -11.02
CA ILE A 44 -3.98 -2.63 -12.26
C ILE A 44 -5.00 -2.72 -13.39
N LYS A 45 -5.43 -1.57 -13.91
CA LYS A 45 -6.21 -1.52 -15.16
C LYS A 45 -5.35 -1.88 -16.38
N SER A 46 -4.04 -1.76 -16.26
CA SER A 46 -3.02 -1.96 -17.28
C SER A 46 -1.75 -2.39 -16.56
N GLU A 47 -1.02 -3.38 -17.08
CA GLU A 47 0.16 -4.05 -16.46
C GLU A 47 1.30 -3.11 -16.00
N ARG A 48 1.15 -1.79 -16.13
CA ARG A 48 2.18 -0.77 -15.85
C ARG A 48 1.71 0.42 -15.03
N ASP A 49 0.41 0.55 -14.71
CA ASP A 49 -0.12 1.75 -14.04
C ASP A 49 -0.63 1.44 -12.63
N ILE A 50 0.21 1.72 -11.62
CA ILE A 50 -0.17 1.67 -10.21
C ILE A 50 -0.98 2.92 -9.88
N HIS A 51 -2.26 2.75 -9.57
CA HIS A 51 -3.15 3.83 -9.15
C HIS A 51 -3.24 3.86 -7.61
N PRO A 52 -2.51 4.78 -6.92
CA PRO A 52 -2.64 4.91 -5.48
C PRO A 52 -4.02 5.46 -5.11
N ILE A 53 -4.55 5.03 -3.98
CA ILE A 53 -5.80 5.57 -3.45
C ILE A 53 -5.56 6.88 -2.70
N PHE A 54 -6.62 7.69 -2.57
CA PHE A 54 -6.55 8.95 -1.84
C PHE A 54 -6.20 8.74 -0.35
N PRO A 55 -5.54 9.73 0.29
CA PRO A 55 -5.23 9.64 1.71
C PRO A 55 -6.52 9.56 2.54
N ALA A 56 -6.48 8.79 3.63
CA ALA A 56 -7.59 8.71 4.57
C ALA A 56 -7.78 10.01 5.37
N ILE A 57 -6.68 10.72 5.63
CA ILE A 57 -6.67 11.99 6.37
C ILE A 57 -6.05 13.06 5.48
N TRP A 58 -6.70 14.21 5.35
CA TRP A 58 -6.24 15.32 4.50
C TRP A 58 -5.62 16.48 5.29
N LYS A 59 -6.02 16.67 6.55
CA LYS A 59 -5.54 17.73 7.44
C LYS A 59 -5.21 17.12 8.80
N PRO A 60 -4.14 17.57 9.50
CA PRO A 60 -3.22 18.64 9.12
C PRO A 60 -2.21 18.26 8.02
N TYR A 61 -1.99 16.97 7.78
CA TYR A 61 -1.13 16.45 6.72
C TYR A 61 -1.77 15.20 6.08
N PRO A 62 -1.48 14.92 4.79
CA PRO A 62 -2.02 13.76 4.10
C PRO A 62 -1.44 12.46 4.68
N LEU A 63 -2.30 11.59 5.20
CA LEU A 63 -1.91 10.28 5.72
C LEU A 63 -2.73 9.15 5.12
N TRP A 64 -2.06 8.01 4.96
CA TRP A 64 -2.65 6.73 4.62
C TRP A 64 -2.68 5.83 5.85
N THR A 65 -3.70 5.00 5.97
CA THR A 65 -3.73 3.95 7.00
C THR A 65 -3.11 2.68 6.45
N GLY A 66 -2.52 1.82 7.26
CA GLY A 66 -1.97 0.56 6.74
C GLY A 66 -3.01 -0.47 6.25
N LYS A 67 -4.32 -0.18 6.30
CA LYS A 67 -5.38 -0.95 5.64
C LYS A 67 -5.66 -0.51 4.20
N GLN A 68 -5.19 0.68 3.83
CA GLN A 68 -5.25 1.24 2.47
C GLN A 68 -4.11 0.67 1.63
#